data_AF-A0A9D6PZE2-F1
#
_entry.id   AF-A0A9D6PZE2-F1
#
_cell.length_a   1.000
_cell.length_b   1.000
_cell.length_c   1.000
_cell.angle_alpha   90.00
_cell.angle_beta   90.00
_cell.angle_gamma   90.00
#
_symmetry.space_group_name_H-M   'P 1'
#
loop_
_entity.id
_entity.type
_entity.pdbx_description
1 polymer ?
#
loop_
_entity_poly.entity_id
_entity_poly.type
_entity_poly.pdbx_seq_one_letter_code
_entity_poly.pdbx_strand_id
1 'polypeptide(L)'
;MLDQPSKAELLRAVIEFIREQAIPELSGQTAFHARVASNALDIVLREIELAPAADAAELKRLRALFGGDGDLDELNLELCRRIEGGAFTLDTPGLSDHLWAVAVSKLAIDQPNYSTYRRIVESHKGVA
;
A
#
# COMPACT_ATOMS: atom_id res chain seq x y z
N MET A 1 -18.03 -24.35 11.71
CA MET A 1 -17.31 -23.19 11.15
C MET A 1 -18.38 -22.18 10.78
N LEU A 2 -18.33 -20.95 11.29
CA LEU A 2 -19.29 -19.93 10.86
C LEU A 2 -18.78 -19.38 9.52
N ASP A 3 -19.54 -19.58 8.44
CA ASP A 3 -19.28 -18.97 7.14
C ASP A 3 -19.71 -17.50 7.20
N GLN A 4 -18.94 -16.67 7.89
CA GLN A 4 -19.15 -15.21 7.90
C GLN A 4 -18.37 -14.57 6.77
N PRO A 5 -18.92 -13.53 6.11
CA PRO A 5 -18.19 -12.76 5.12
C PRO A 5 -16.95 -12.13 5.76
N SER A 6 -15.85 -12.16 5.04
CA SER A 6 -14.61 -11.48 5.41
C SER A 6 -14.81 -9.96 5.45
N LYS A 7 -13.91 -9.26 6.16
CA LYS A 7 -13.89 -7.78 6.19
C LYS A 7 -13.78 -7.19 4.78
N ALA A 8 -13.01 -7.83 3.90
CA ALA A 8 -12.85 -7.42 2.51
C ALA A 8 -14.16 -7.55 1.72
N GLU A 9 -14.89 -8.66 1.88
CA GLU A 9 -16.19 -8.87 1.24
C GLU A 9 -17.24 -7.87 1.72
N LEU A 10 -17.28 -7.60 3.02
CA LEU A 10 -18.17 -6.57 3.59
C LEU A 10 -17.85 -5.18 3.04
N LEU A 11 -16.58 -4.80 2.97
CA LEU A 11 -16.16 -3.52 2.40
C LEU A 11 -16.50 -3.41 0.92
N ARG A 12 -16.25 -4.46 0.13
CA ARG A 12 -16.61 -4.49 -1.30
C ARG A 12 -18.09 -4.24 -1.51
N ALA A 13 -18.95 -4.94 -0.76
CA ALA A 13 -20.40 -4.76 -0.86
C ALA A 13 -20.84 -3.32 -0.53
N VAL A 14 -20.24 -2.69 0.48
CA VAL A 14 -20.52 -1.29 0.83
C VAL A 14 -20.06 -0.33 -0.27
N ILE A 15 -18.86 -0.53 -0.82
CA ILE A 15 -18.31 0.28 -1.90
C ILE A 15 -19.20 0.20 -3.14
N GLU A 16 -19.61 -1.01 -3.52
CA GLU A 16 -20.51 -1.28 -4.64
C GLU A 16 -21.86 -0.58 -4.46
N PHE A 17 -22.49 -0.72 -3.29
CA PHE A 17 -23.73 -0.01 -2.96
C PHE A 17 -23.57 1.51 -3.08
N ILE A 18 -22.49 2.09 -2.52
CA ILE A 18 -22.26 3.53 -2.60
C ILE A 18 -22.13 3.99 -4.05
N ARG A 19 -21.40 3.24 -4.88
CA ARG A 19 -21.12 3.60 -6.28
C ARG A 19 -22.31 3.42 -7.19
N GLU A 20 -22.99 2.29 -7.07
CA GLU A 20 -23.98 1.84 -8.05
C GLU A 20 -25.41 2.22 -7.67
N GLN A 21 -25.68 2.41 -6.38
CA GLN A 21 -27.03 2.69 -5.88
C GLN A 21 -27.13 4.07 -5.24
N ALA A 22 -26.21 4.43 -4.33
CA ALA A 22 -26.32 5.68 -3.59
C ALA A 22 -25.95 6.91 -4.43
N ILE A 23 -24.75 6.94 -5.04
CA ILE A 23 -24.25 8.09 -5.80
C ILE A 23 -25.22 8.55 -6.92
N PRO A 24 -25.85 7.66 -7.72
CA PRO A 24 -26.82 8.06 -8.74
C PRO A 24 -28.01 8.87 -8.22
N GLU A 25 -28.44 8.60 -6.98
CA GLU A 25 -29.56 9.28 -6.32
C GLU A 25 -29.12 10.56 -5.56
N LEU A 26 -27.81 10.82 -5.47
CA LEU A 26 -27.24 11.97 -4.78
C LEU A 26 -26.84 13.06 -5.76
N SER A 27 -26.83 14.31 -5.29
CA SER A 27 -26.37 15.46 -6.07
C SER A 27 -25.49 16.41 -5.26
N GLY A 28 -24.82 17.33 -5.97
CA GLY A 28 -24.01 18.39 -5.37
C GLY A 28 -22.92 17.87 -4.44
N GLN A 29 -22.82 18.52 -3.27
CA GLN A 29 -21.79 18.23 -2.27
C GLN A 29 -21.90 16.81 -1.68
N THR A 30 -23.11 16.29 -1.51
CA THR A 30 -23.33 14.95 -0.94
C THR A 30 -22.83 13.86 -1.88
N ALA A 31 -23.07 13.99 -3.19
CA ALA A 31 -22.51 13.06 -4.18
C ALA A 31 -20.97 13.11 -4.22
N PHE A 32 -20.38 14.30 -4.03
CA PHE A 32 -18.93 14.44 -3.92
C PHE A 32 -18.37 13.72 -2.69
N HIS A 33 -18.95 13.95 -1.50
CA HIS A 33 -18.51 13.27 -0.27
C HIS A 33 -18.69 11.76 -0.34
N ALA A 34 -19.75 11.25 -0.99
CA ALA A 34 -19.94 9.82 -1.23
C ALA A 34 -18.81 9.21 -2.09
N ARG A 35 -18.32 9.93 -3.11
CA ARG A 35 -17.14 9.51 -3.89
C ARG A 35 -15.87 9.50 -3.06
N VAL A 36 -15.67 10.52 -2.21
CA VAL A 36 -14.52 10.58 -1.29
C VAL A 36 -14.54 9.41 -0.31
N ALA A 37 -15.70 9.14 0.31
CA ALA A 37 -15.88 8.01 1.22
C ALA A 37 -15.62 6.67 0.51
N SER A 38 -16.16 6.48 -0.69
CA SER A 38 -15.92 5.28 -1.50
C SER A 38 -14.42 5.09 -1.80
N ASN A 39 -13.71 6.16 -2.15
CA ASN A 39 -12.25 6.09 -2.38
C ASN A 39 -11.47 5.76 -1.10
N ALA A 40 -11.87 6.29 0.06
CA ALA A 40 -11.26 5.97 1.34
C ALA A 40 -11.46 4.48 1.70
N LEU A 41 -12.67 3.95 1.50
CA LEU A 41 -12.96 2.53 1.70
C LEU A 41 -12.17 1.63 0.76
N ASP A 42 -11.98 2.07 -0.49
CA ASP A 42 -11.14 1.41 -1.49
C ASP A 42 -9.66 1.30 -1.04
N ILE A 43 -9.13 2.34 -0.37
CA ILE A 43 -7.78 2.32 0.21
C ILE A 43 -7.71 1.25 1.31
N VAL A 44 -8.67 1.25 2.23
CA VAL A 44 -8.73 0.26 3.32
C VAL A 44 -8.86 -1.16 2.76
N LEU A 45 -9.67 -1.36 1.72
CA LEU A 45 -9.80 -2.66 1.06
C LEU A 45 -8.46 -3.13 0.49
N ARG A 46 -7.72 -2.26 -0.22
CA ARG A 46 -6.41 -2.59 -0.75
C ARG A 46 -5.37 -2.83 0.35
N GLU A 47 -5.43 -2.08 1.45
CA GLU A 47 -4.56 -2.32 2.60
C GLU A 47 -4.78 -3.74 3.16
N ILE A 48 -6.03 -4.16 3.36
CA ILE A 48 -6.37 -5.51 3.80
C ILE A 48 -5.83 -6.58 2.84
N GLU A 49 -5.91 -6.33 1.53
CA GLU A 49 -5.54 -7.30 0.50
C GLU A 49 -4.03 -7.35 0.22
N LEU A 50 -3.33 -6.22 0.34
CA LEU A 50 -1.96 -6.05 -0.15
C LEU A 50 -0.92 -5.88 0.97
N ALA A 51 -1.28 -5.26 2.11
CA ALA A 51 -0.33 -4.96 3.18
C ALA A 51 0.37 -6.22 3.73
N PRO A 52 -0.30 -7.37 3.99
CA PRO A 52 0.38 -8.54 4.54
C PRO A 52 1.54 -9.05 3.67
N ALA A 53 1.37 -9.03 2.35
CA ALA A 53 2.41 -9.43 1.41
C ALA A 53 3.52 -8.35 1.29
N ALA A 54 3.13 -7.08 1.30
CA ALA A 54 4.06 -5.95 1.28
C ALA A 54 4.98 -5.94 2.52
N ASP A 55 4.39 -6.13 3.70
CA ASP A 55 5.07 -6.17 5.00
C ASP A 55 6.05 -7.34 5.08
N ALA A 56 5.63 -8.54 4.67
CA ALA A 56 6.51 -9.70 4.61
C ALA A 56 7.71 -9.49 3.67
N ALA A 57 7.47 -8.85 2.52
CA ALA A 57 8.52 -8.52 1.56
C ALA A 57 9.45 -7.41 2.09
N GLU A 58 8.91 -6.39 2.79
CA GLU A 58 9.67 -5.32 3.42
C GLU A 58 10.58 -5.87 4.51
N LEU A 59 10.03 -6.68 5.42
CA LEU A 59 10.78 -7.34 6.49
C LEU A 59 11.94 -8.16 5.93
N LYS A 60 11.70 -8.93 4.87
CA LYS A 60 12.76 -9.71 4.20
C LYS A 60 13.90 -8.80 3.69
N ARG A 61 13.56 -7.66 3.08
CA ARG A 61 14.58 -6.69 2.59
C ARG A 61 15.33 -6.03 3.74
N LEU A 62 14.64 -5.65 4.82
CA LEU A 62 15.26 -5.04 5.99
C LEU A 62 16.24 -6.00 6.68
N ARG A 63 15.86 -7.26 6.87
CA ARG A 63 16.77 -8.27 7.43
C ARG A 63 18.00 -8.49 6.57
N ALA A 64 17.85 -8.47 5.24
CA ALA A 64 18.97 -8.54 4.32
C ALA A 64 19.87 -7.30 4.40
N LEU A 65 19.29 -6.10 4.55
CA LEU A 65 20.01 -4.84 4.64
C LEU A 65 20.83 -4.72 5.94
N PHE A 66 20.28 -5.20 7.06
CA PHE A 66 20.94 -5.18 8.36
C PHE A 66 21.78 -6.42 8.67
N GLY A 67 21.62 -7.50 7.91
CA GLY A 67 22.30 -8.78 8.16
C GLY A 67 21.88 -9.43 9.48
N GLY A 68 20.64 -9.19 9.93
CA GLY A 68 20.17 -9.62 11.24
C GLY A 68 18.65 -9.78 11.31
N ASP A 69 18.19 -10.31 12.43
CA ASP A 69 16.77 -10.43 12.75
C ASP A 69 16.23 -9.20 13.49
N GLY A 70 14.91 -9.11 13.50
CA GLY A 70 14.10 -8.05 14.08
C GLY A 70 12.69 -8.15 13.53
N ASP A 71 11.75 -7.46 14.15
CA ASP A 71 10.43 -7.25 13.53
C ASP A 71 10.44 -6.05 12.56
N LEU A 72 9.32 -5.86 11.86
CA LEU A 72 9.21 -4.84 10.83
C LEU A 72 9.38 -3.43 11.40
N ASP A 73 8.73 -3.15 12.53
CA ASP A 73 8.71 -1.82 13.15
C ASP A 73 10.09 -1.46 13.73
N GLU A 74 10.72 -2.41 14.42
CA GLU A 74 12.07 -2.27 14.97
C GLU A 74 13.10 -1.94 13.88
N LEU A 75 13.08 -2.72 12.78
CA LEU A 75 14.04 -2.55 11.69
C LEU A 75 13.75 -1.28 10.87
N ASN A 76 12.49 -0.89 10.71
CA ASN A 76 12.13 0.37 10.05
C ASN A 76 12.57 1.59 10.88
N LEU A 77 12.40 1.54 12.21
CA LEU A 77 12.89 2.59 13.11
C LEU A 77 14.42 2.67 13.14
N GLU A 78 15.13 1.54 13.13
CA GLU A 78 16.58 1.52 12.98
C GLU A 78 17.02 2.13 11.63
N LEU A 79 16.33 1.80 10.54
CA LEU A 79 16.60 2.38 9.22
C LEU A 79 16.48 3.90 9.24
N CYS A 80 15.37 4.42 9.79
CA CYS A 80 15.18 5.86 9.96
C CYS A 80 16.33 6.51 10.74
N ARG A 81 16.72 5.91 11.88
CA ARG A 81 17.84 6.41 12.70
C ARG A 81 19.18 6.40 11.95
N ARG A 82 19.46 5.37 11.14
CA ARG A 82 20.70 5.26 10.36
C ARG A 82 20.77 6.29 9.23
N ILE A 83 19.63 6.55 8.58
CA ILE A 83 19.53 7.58 7.53
C ILE A 83 19.71 8.97 8.15
N GLU A 84 18.99 9.26 9.24
CA GLU A 84 19.10 10.55 9.95
C GLU A 84 20.52 10.81 10.46
N GLY A 85 21.18 9.78 11.00
CA GLY A 85 22.57 9.86 11.45
C GLY A 85 23.62 9.86 10.33
N GLY A 86 23.21 9.77 9.06
CA GLY A 86 24.12 9.73 7.91
C GLY A 86 24.96 8.44 7.78
N ALA A 87 24.68 7.43 8.61
CA ALA A 87 25.35 6.13 8.53
C ALA A 87 24.88 5.35 7.29
N PHE A 88 23.63 5.54 6.89
CA PHE A 88 23.06 5.03 5.65
C PHE A 88 22.84 6.18 4.67
N THR A 89 23.60 6.19 3.57
CA THR A 89 23.43 7.11 2.44
C THR A 89 22.87 6.36 1.23
N LEU A 90 22.52 7.07 0.15
CA LEU A 90 22.08 6.44 -1.11
C LEU A 90 23.15 5.51 -1.73
N ASP A 91 24.42 5.63 -1.32
CA ASP A 91 25.51 4.74 -1.73
C ASP A 91 25.52 3.42 -0.94
N THR A 92 24.70 3.29 0.10
CA THR A 92 24.55 2.06 0.88
C THR A 92 23.97 0.97 -0.01
N PRO A 93 24.68 -0.16 -0.20
CA PRO A 93 24.20 -1.24 -1.06
C PRO A 93 22.81 -1.72 -0.65
N GLY A 94 21.87 -1.76 -1.60
CA GLY A 94 20.51 -2.24 -1.39
C GLY A 94 19.54 -1.23 -0.73
N LEU A 95 20.01 -0.07 -0.24
CA LEU A 95 19.13 0.92 0.37
C LEU A 95 18.15 1.53 -0.64
N SER A 96 18.66 2.01 -1.77
CA SER A 96 17.86 2.66 -2.81
C SER A 96 16.77 1.71 -3.35
N ASP A 97 17.12 0.44 -3.59
CA ASP A 97 16.17 -0.58 -4.03
C ASP A 97 15.10 -0.87 -2.98
N HIS A 98 15.49 -0.93 -1.70
CA HIS A 98 14.56 -1.11 -0.60
C HIS A 98 13.55 0.05 -0.51
N LEU A 99 14.04 1.30 -0.48
CA LEU A 99 13.19 2.49 -0.41
C LEU A 99 12.24 2.59 -1.60
N TRP A 100 12.74 2.27 -2.79
CA TRP A 100 11.93 2.24 -4.00
C TRP A 100 10.83 1.19 -3.91
N ALA A 101 11.15 -0.03 -3.49
CA ALA A 101 10.17 -1.10 -3.34
C ALA A 101 9.07 -0.75 -2.32
N VAL A 102 9.43 -0.13 -1.19
CA VAL A 102 8.46 0.34 -0.19
C VAL A 102 7.56 1.43 -0.78
N ALA A 103 8.13 2.41 -1.50
CA ALA A 103 7.36 3.48 -2.13
C ALA A 103 6.36 2.94 -3.16
N VAL A 104 6.77 1.98 -3.99
CA VAL A 104 5.90 1.33 -4.99
C VAL A 104 4.78 0.55 -4.31
N SER A 105 5.07 -0.20 -3.23
CA SER A 105 4.05 -0.92 -2.46
C SER A 105 3.01 0.03 -1.86
N LYS A 106 3.44 1.15 -1.26
CA LYS A 106 2.52 2.16 -0.72
C LYS A 106 1.64 2.79 -1.80
N LEU A 107 2.22 3.11 -2.96
CA LEU A 107 1.45 3.63 -4.10
C LEU A 107 0.40 2.65 -4.62
N ALA A 108 0.67 1.34 -4.58
CA ALA A 108 -0.31 0.32 -4.96
C ALA A 108 -1.57 0.36 -4.08
N ILE A 109 -1.40 0.69 -2.79
CA ILE A 109 -2.48 0.78 -1.80
C ILE A 109 -3.19 2.13 -1.90
N ASP A 110 -2.44 3.23 -1.86
CA ASP A 110 -3.01 4.57 -1.72
C ASP A 110 -3.55 5.11 -3.05
N GLN A 111 -2.78 4.95 -4.14
CA GLN A 111 -3.02 5.63 -5.41
C GLN A 111 -2.66 4.74 -6.62
N PRO A 112 -3.36 3.61 -6.84
CA PRO A 112 -3.05 2.67 -7.92
C PRO A 112 -3.23 3.26 -9.33
N ASN A 113 -3.96 4.37 -9.45
CA ASN A 113 -4.17 5.09 -10.71
C ASN A 113 -3.16 6.23 -10.94
N TYR A 114 -2.24 6.47 -10.01
CA TYR A 114 -1.21 7.49 -10.18
C TYR A 114 -0.32 7.15 -11.38
N SER A 115 -0.11 8.11 -12.27
CA SER A 115 0.53 7.90 -13.57
C SER A 115 1.94 7.32 -13.45
N THR A 116 2.71 7.78 -12.46
CA THR A 116 4.05 7.25 -12.18
C THR A 116 4.00 5.79 -11.76
N TYR A 117 3.07 5.41 -10.87
CA TYR A 117 2.89 4.03 -10.44
C TYR A 117 2.51 3.12 -11.62
N ARG A 118 1.55 3.56 -12.44
CA ARG A 118 1.14 2.82 -13.65
C ARG A 118 2.31 2.55 -14.60
N ARG A 119 3.13 3.57 -14.86
CA ARG A 119 4.32 3.44 -15.72
C ARG A 119 5.34 2.44 -15.17
N ILE A 120 5.54 2.44 -13.84
CA ILE A 120 6.43 1.49 -13.16
C ILE A 120 5.92 0.05 -13.35
N VAL A 121 4.63 -0.19 -13.09
CA VAL A 121 4.01 -1.51 -13.25
C VAL A 121 4.09 -1.99 -14.71
N GLU A 122 3.84 -1.10 -15.68
CA GLU A 122 3.93 -1.41 -17.12
C GLU A 122 5.37 -1.77 -17.53
N SER A 123 6.38 -1.05 -17.04
CA SER A 123 7.79 -1.37 -17.31
C SER A 123 8.24 -2.70 -16.72
N HIS A 124 7.73 -3.11 -15.55
CA HIS A 124 8.05 -4.41 -14.95
C HIS A 124 7.34 -5.59 -15.64
N LYS A 125 6.16 -5.38 -16.23
CA LYS A 125 5.44 -6.43 -17.00
C LYS A 125 6.07 -6.71 -18.37
N GLY A 126 6.83 -5.77 -18.94
CA GLY A 126 7.51 -5.93 -20.23
C GLY A 126 8.86 -6.65 -20.19
N VAL A 127 9.31 -7.09 -19.00
CA VAL A 127 10.62 -7.72 -18.78
C VAL A 127 10.48 -9.19 -18.31
N ALA A 128 9.27 -9.76 -18.36
CA ALA A 128 8.98 -11.17 -18.06
C ALA A 128 8.67 -11.97 -19.33
#